data_AF-A0A1Q3FJK7-F1
#
_entry.id   AF-A0A1Q3FJK7-F1
#
_cell.length_a   1.000
_cell.length_b   1.000
_cell.length_c   1.000
_cell.angle_alpha   90.00
_cell.angle_beta   90.00
_cell.angle_gamma   90.00
#
_symmetry.space_group_name_H-M   'P 1'
#
loop_
_entity.id
_entity.type
_entity.pdbx_description
1 polymer ?
#
loop_
_entity_poly.entity_id
_entity_poly.type
_entity_poly.pdbx_seq_one_letter_code
_entity_poly.pdbx_strand_id
1 'polypeptide(L)'
;MAMEAAPVNPTDLAALKERMKIIADADPKQYHNEFSLKRYLRAFKTVDAAFQAILKTNKWREEYGVDRLADQPAIAANANKARVLRHRDCTGRPVIYIPAKNHSSERDIDELTKFIVYCLDEACKKCFEEVTDNLCIVFDLAGFSTSCMDYQLIKNLIWLLSKHFPERLGACLVLNAPMVFSTIWPVIKAWLDENTAGKVVFVSGEEDLCKYLIPDILPTDM
;
A
#
# COMPACT_ATOMS: atom_id res chain seq x y z
N MET A 1 10.79 -8.13 13.88
CA MET A 1 9.52 -8.42 14.60
C MET A 1 8.43 -7.57 13.98
N ALA A 2 7.30 -8.16 13.59
CA ALA A 2 6.14 -7.36 13.20
C ALA A 2 5.69 -6.53 14.41
N MET A 3 5.60 -5.21 14.26
CA MET A 3 4.98 -4.37 15.28
C MET A 3 3.53 -4.82 15.41
N GLU A 4 3.11 -5.18 16.61
CA GLU A 4 1.74 -5.59 16.88
C GLU A 4 0.83 -4.38 16.61
N ALA A 5 -0.18 -4.57 15.78
CA ALA A 5 -1.03 -3.47 15.37
C ALA A 5 -1.82 -2.95 16.58
N ALA A 6 -1.96 -1.62 16.68
CA ALA A 6 -2.59 -1.00 17.85
C ALA A 6 -3.96 -1.63 18.17
N PRO A 7 -4.26 -1.90 19.45
CA PRO A 7 -5.55 -2.48 19.81
C PRO A 7 -6.68 -1.52 19.44
N VAL A 8 -7.83 -2.10 19.06
CA VAL A 8 -9.05 -1.36 18.75
C VAL A 8 -10.01 -1.50 19.93
N ASN A 9 -10.67 -0.42 20.31
CA ASN A 9 -11.68 -0.44 21.37
C ASN A 9 -12.82 -1.42 20.99
N PRO A 10 -13.13 -2.43 21.82
CA PRO A 10 -14.17 -3.41 21.52
C PRO A 10 -15.57 -2.81 21.32
N THR A 11 -15.90 -1.76 22.07
CA THR A 11 -17.18 -1.04 21.96
C THR A 11 -17.28 -0.32 20.62
N ASP A 12 -16.22 0.36 20.20
CA ASP A 12 -16.19 1.03 18.89
C ASP A 12 -16.28 0.02 17.74
N LEU A 13 -15.61 -1.13 17.86
CA LEU A 13 -15.70 -2.20 16.89
C LEU A 13 -17.12 -2.78 16.79
N ALA A 14 -17.79 -3.01 17.93
CA ALA A 14 -19.17 -3.48 17.95
C ALA A 14 -20.11 -2.47 17.29
N ALA A 15 -20.00 -1.18 17.64
CA ALA A 15 -20.82 -0.12 17.05
C ALA A 15 -20.60 0.02 15.53
N LEU A 16 -19.35 -0.09 15.06
CA LEU A 16 -19.05 -0.04 13.63
C LEU A 16 -19.60 -1.27 12.91
N LYS A 17 -19.49 -2.47 13.49
CA LYS A 17 -20.07 -3.70 12.95
C LYS A 17 -21.58 -3.58 12.77
N GLU A 18 -22.29 -3.03 13.75
CA GLU A 18 -23.74 -2.83 13.66
C GLU A 18 -24.11 -1.89 12.51
N ARG A 19 -23.42 -0.75 12.37
CA ARG A 19 -23.66 0.19 11.26
C ARG A 19 -23.38 -0.46 9.91
N MET A 20 -22.26 -1.18 9.79
CA MET A 20 -21.88 -1.84 8.53
C MET A 20 -22.76 -3.03 8.19
N LYS A 21 -23.35 -3.70 9.19
CA LYS A 21 -24.33 -4.76 8.96
C LYS A 21 -25.56 -4.23 8.22
N ILE A 22 -26.10 -3.09 8.63
CA ILE A 22 -27.26 -2.47 7.95
C ILE A 22 -26.95 -2.20 6.47
N ILE A 23 -25.74 -1.70 6.19
CA ILE A 23 -25.28 -1.43 4.82
C ILE A 23 -25.13 -2.72 4.01
N ALA A 24 -24.48 -3.74 4.59
CA ALA A 24 -24.25 -5.03 3.91
C ALA A 24 -25.54 -5.84 3.70
N ASP A 25 -26.51 -5.73 4.62
CA ASP A 25 -27.82 -6.36 4.48
C ASP A 25 -28.63 -5.72 3.32
N ALA A 26 -28.43 -4.42 3.07
CA ALA A 26 -29.04 -3.71 1.94
C ALA A 26 -28.30 -3.94 0.61
N ASP A 27 -26.97 -4.01 0.65
CA ASP A 27 -26.11 -4.30 -0.50
C ASP A 27 -24.92 -5.20 -0.09
N PRO A 28 -25.00 -6.51 -0.38
CA PRO A 28 -23.95 -7.46 -0.01
C PRO A 28 -22.57 -7.14 -0.59
N LYS A 29 -22.48 -6.34 -1.65
CA LYS A 29 -21.18 -5.93 -2.24
C LYS A 29 -20.40 -4.97 -1.34
N GLN A 30 -21.08 -4.30 -0.40
CA GLN A 30 -20.47 -3.37 0.54
C GLN A 30 -20.02 -4.02 1.85
N TYR A 31 -19.96 -5.35 1.88
CA TYR A 31 -19.52 -6.10 3.04
C TYR A 31 -18.04 -5.82 3.40
N HIS A 32 -17.79 -5.68 4.70
CA HIS A 32 -16.45 -5.66 5.28
C HIS A 32 -16.36 -6.64 6.43
N ASN A 33 -15.30 -7.46 6.44
CA ASN A 33 -14.99 -8.35 7.56
C ASN A 33 -14.37 -7.59 8.76
N GLU A 34 -14.23 -8.29 9.88
CA GLU A 34 -13.71 -7.69 11.11
C GLU A 34 -12.30 -7.10 10.98
N PHE A 35 -11.40 -7.76 10.23
CA PHE A 35 -10.04 -7.26 9.99
C PHE A 35 -10.07 -5.91 9.28
N SER A 36 -10.91 -5.79 8.24
CA SER A 36 -11.14 -4.52 7.56
C SER A 36 -11.67 -3.45 8.51
N LEU A 37 -12.69 -3.74 9.30
CA LEU A 37 -13.26 -2.75 10.23
C LEU A 37 -12.21 -2.26 11.26
N LYS A 38 -11.36 -3.15 11.77
CA LYS A 38 -10.25 -2.79 12.67
C LYS A 38 -9.26 -1.84 12.00
N ARG A 39 -8.88 -2.07 10.74
CA ARG A 39 -8.00 -1.16 9.98
C ARG A 39 -8.59 0.25 9.87
N TYR A 40 -9.87 0.35 9.52
CA TYR A 40 -10.53 1.66 9.44
C TYR A 40 -10.63 2.34 10.82
N LEU A 41 -10.92 1.62 11.91
CA LEU A 41 -10.92 2.22 13.24
C LEU A 41 -9.52 2.71 13.67
N ARG A 42 -8.46 1.96 13.38
CA ARG A 42 -7.08 2.40 13.66
C ARG A 42 -6.71 3.67 12.89
N ALA A 43 -7.10 3.77 11.62
CA ALA A 43 -6.78 4.91 10.78
C ALA A 43 -7.62 6.16 11.12
N PHE A 44 -8.93 5.99 11.28
CA PHE A 44 -9.88 7.10 11.40
C PHE A 44 -10.29 7.43 12.84
N LYS A 45 -9.81 6.64 13.82
CA LYS A 45 -9.88 6.85 15.28
C LYS A 45 -11.27 6.81 15.92
N THR A 46 -12.33 7.18 15.19
CA THR A 46 -13.71 7.17 15.70
C THR A 46 -14.60 6.31 14.82
N VAL A 47 -15.68 5.78 15.42
CA VAL A 47 -16.69 4.98 14.71
C VAL A 47 -17.28 5.74 13.52
N ASP A 48 -17.60 7.03 13.72
CA ASP A 48 -18.24 7.83 12.67
C ASP A 48 -17.28 8.10 11.50
N ALA A 49 -16.05 8.50 11.78
CA ALA A 49 -15.06 8.75 10.74
C ALA A 49 -14.69 7.46 9.98
N ALA A 50 -14.56 6.33 10.69
CA ALA A 50 -14.31 5.03 10.09
C ALA A 50 -15.46 4.60 9.17
N PHE A 51 -16.71 4.73 9.64
CA PHE A 51 -17.91 4.43 8.86
C PHE A 51 -17.98 5.27 7.58
N GLN A 52 -17.81 6.59 7.69
CA GLN A 52 -17.81 7.49 6.54
C GLN A 52 -16.68 7.19 5.55
N ALA A 53 -15.50 6.81 6.04
CA ALA A 53 -14.37 6.44 5.19
C ALA A 53 -14.60 5.13 4.43
N ILE A 54 -15.25 4.14 5.05
CA ILE A 54 -15.65 2.90 4.40
C ILE A 54 -16.63 3.21 3.25
N LEU A 55 -17.70 3.96 3.52
CA LEU A 55 -18.69 4.31 2.50
C LEU A 55 -18.07 5.07 1.32
N LYS A 56 -17.19 6.04 1.62
CA LYS A 56 -16.44 6.77 0.59
C LYS A 56 -15.54 5.85 -0.23
N THR A 57 -14.90 4.87 0.41
CA THR A 57 -14.04 3.91 -0.30
C THR A 57 -14.86 3.00 -1.19
N ASN A 58 -15.99 2.47 -0.72
CA ASN A 58 -16.86 1.59 -1.51
C ASN A 58 -17.39 2.32 -2.74
N LYS A 59 -17.92 3.53 -2.54
CA LYS A 59 -18.36 4.40 -3.65
C LYS A 59 -17.22 4.68 -4.64
N TRP A 60 -16.04 5.06 -4.15
CA TRP A 60 -14.88 5.30 -5.01
C TRP A 60 -14.48 4.06 -5.80
N ARG A 61 -14.49 2.86 -5.19
CA ARG A 61 -14.15 1.61 -5.88
C ARG A 61 -15.07 1.34 -7.07
N GLU A 62 -16.37 1.60 -6.90
CA GLU A 62 -17.36 1.44 -7.96
C GLU A 62 -17.19 2.47 -9.08
N GLU A 63 -17.12 3.75 -8.72
CA GLU A 63 -16.98 4.87 -9.68
C GLU A 63 -15.66 4.79 -10.46
N TYR A 64 -14.58 4.43 -9.78
CA TYR A 64 -13.25 4.25 -10.38
C TYR A 64 -13.13 2.94 -11.18
N GLY A 65 -14.04 1.99 -10.94
CA GLY A 65 -14.07 0.70 -11.62
C GLY A 65 -12.89 -0.20 -11.24
N VAL A 66 -12.53 -0.26 -9.96
CA VAL A 66 -11.33 -0.99 -9.46
C VAL A 66 -11.33 -2.45 -9.91
N ASP A 67 -12.49 -3.12 -9.87
CA ASP A 67 -12.61 -4.53 -10.24
C ASP A 67 -12.38 -4.81 -11.74
N ARG A 68 -12.35 -3.75 -12.57
CA ARG A 68 -12.13 -3.83 -14.04
C ARG A 68 -10.76 -3.28 -14.45
N LEU A 69 -9.87 -2.98 -13.49
CA LEU A 69 -8.56 -2.40 -13.81
C LEU A 69 -7.67 -3.39 -14.57
N ALA A 70 -7.74 -4.69 -14.27
CA ALA A 70 -6.89 -5.71 -14.86
C ALA A 70 -6.95 -5.75 -16.40
N ASP A 71 -8.10 -5.39 -16.97
CA ASP A 71 -8.34 -5.41 -18.42
C ASP A 71 -7.94 -4.10 -19.12
N GLN A 72 -7.48 -3.08 -18.37
CA GLN A 72 -7.15 -1.78 -18.94
C GLN A 72 -5.75 -1.77 -19.58
N PRO A 73 -5.59 -1.16 -20.78
CA PRO A 73 -4.28 -1.05 -21.45
C PRO A 73 -3.18 -0.41 -20.60
N ALA A 74 -3.56 0.54 -19.73
CA ALA A 74 -2.68 1.21 -18.78
C ALA A 74 -1.90 0.22 -17.89
N ILE A 75 -2.46 -0.95 -17.59
CA ILE A 75 -1.79 -1.95 -16.75
C ILE A 75 -0.60 -2.58 -17.48
N ALA A 76 -0.83 -3.02 -18.72
CA ALA A 76 0.24 -3.57 -19.55
C ALA A 76 1.31 -2.52 -19.88
N ALA A 77 0.89 -1.28 -20.18
CA ALA A 77 1.78 -0.17 -20.52
C ALA A 77 2.75 0.21 -19.38
N ASN A 78 2.34 -0.01 -18.12
CA ASN A 78 3.13 0.35 -16.93
C ASN A 78 3.72 -0.87 -16.19
N ALA A 79 3.68 -2.07 -16.78
CA ALA A 79 4.08 -3.32 -16.11
C ALA A 79 5.55 -3.37 -15.66
N ASN A 80 6.43 -2.52 -16.21
CA ASN A 80 7.82 -2.38 -15.77
C ASN A 80 7.99 -1.45 -14.56
N LYS A 81 6.95 -0.70 -14.16
CA LYS A 81 7.01 0.29 -13.08
C LYS A 81 6.86 -0.34 -11.70
N ALA A 82 6.14 -1.46 -11.59
CA ALA A 82 5.98 -2.22 -10.36
C ALA A 82 5.52 -3.66 -10.64
N ARG A 83 5.73 -4.57 -9.69
CA ARG A 83 5.25 -5.96 -9.77
C ARG A 83 4.82 -6.48 -8.41
N VAL A 84 3.61 -7.05 -8.33
CA VAL A 84 3.19 -7.82 -7.15
C VAL A 84 3.81 -9.20 -7.24
N LEU A 85 4.74 -9.51 -6.34
CA LEU A 85 5.52 -10.73 -6.40
C LEU A 85 4.66 -11.98 -6.12
N ARG A 86 5.17 -13.14 -6.54
CA ARG A 86 4.60 -14.45 -6.20
C ARG A 86 4.90 -14.83 -4.75
N HIS A 87 6.11 -14.55 -4.31
CA HIS A 87 6.59 -14.89 -2.97
C HIS A 87 6.28 -13.75 -1.99
N ARG A 88 6.30 -14.09 -0.70
CA ARG A 88 5.99 -13.19 0.42
C ARG A 88 7.27 -12.77 1.15
N ASP A 89 7.15 -11.74 1.98
CA ASP A 89 8.18 -11.39 2.96
C ASP A 89 8.26 -12.48 4.06
N CYS A 90 9.29 -12.44 4.90
CA CYS A 90 9.52 -13.38 6.00
C CYS A 90 8.41 -13.37 7.07
N THR A 91 7.51 -12.39 7.05
CA THR A 91 6.33 -12.29 7.92
C THR A 91 5.02 -12.67 7.21
N GLY A 92 5.09 -13.13 5.95
CA GLY A 92 3.96 -13.58 5.15
C GLY A 92 3.26 -12.47 4.35
N ARG A 93 3.78 -11.24 4.34
CA ARG A 93 3.14 -10.12 3.63
C ARG A 93 3.29 -10.27 2.12
N PRO A 94 2.24 -10.01 1.32
CA PRO A 94 2.40 -9.81 -0.11
C PRO A 94 3.40 -8.68 -0.39
N VAL A 95 4.28 -8.89 -1.37
CA VAL A 95 5.34 -7.95 -1.71
C VAL A 95 5.01 -7.22 -3.01
N ILE A 96 5.06 -5.90 -3.00
CA ILE A 96 5.05 -5.05 -4.21
C ILE A 96 6.47 -4.55 -4.43
N TYR A 97 7.07 -4.92 -5.55
CA TYR A 97 8.41 -4.46 -5.95
C TYR A 97 8.32 -3.30 -6.94
N ILE A 98 9.10 -2.24 -6.70
CA ILE A 98 9.07 -0.99 -7.48
C ILE A 98 10.51 -0.58 -7.83
N PRO A 99 10.97 -0.79 -9.07
CA PRO A 99 12.26 -0.27 -9.54
C PRO A 99 12.14 1.22 -9.82
N ALA A 100 12.70 2.06 -8.96
CA ALA A 100 12.56 3.52 -9.03
C ALA A 100 13.17 4.12 -10.31
N LYS A 101 14.20 3.47 -10.89
CA LYS A 101 14.82 3.87 -12.17
C LYS A 101 13.82 3.97 -13.33
N ASN A 102 12.73 3.21 -13.27
CA ASN A 102 11.74 3.16 -14.34
C ASN A 102 10.71 4.30 -14.23
N HIS A 103 10.75 5.14 -13.21
CA HIS A 103 9.81 6.25 -13.02
C HIS A 103 10.40 7.56 -13.53
N SER A 104 9.53 8.52 -13.85
CA SER A 104 9.88 9.89 -14.22
C SER A 104 8.62 10.75 -14.13
N SER A 105 8.78 12.07 -14.08
CA SER A 105 7.63 13.01 -14.11
C SER A 105 6.95 13.10 -15.48
N GLU A 106 7.57 12.58 -16.54
CA GLU A 106 7.03 12.54 -17.90
C GLU A 106 6.21 11.26 -18.11
N ARG A 107 4.89 11.35 -17.86
CA ARG A 107 3.96 10.22 -17.90
C ARG A 107 2.52 10.71 -18.08
N ASP A 108 1.58 9.78 -18.18
CA ASP A 108 0.18 10.02 -17.89
C ASP A 108 -0.12 9.70 -16.40
N ILE A 109 -0.55 10.71 -15.63
CA ILE A 109 -0.80 10.56 -14.19
C ILE A 109 -1.98 9.65 -13.91
N ASP A 110 -3.03 9.70 -14.72
CA ASP A 110 -4.26 8.96 -14.48
C ASP A 110 -4.04 7.48 -14.80
N GLU A 111 -3.36 7.17 -15.91
CA GLU A 111 -2.99 5.79 -16.25
C GLU A 111 -2.06 5.17 -15.21
N LEU A 112 -1.04 5.92 -14.77
CA LEU A 112 -0.12 5.41 -13.75
C LEU A 112 -0.79 5.27 -12.37
N THR A 113 -1.77 6.13 -12.06
CA THR A 113 -2.59 5.99 -10.85
C THR A 113 -3.44 4.72 -10.89
N LYS A 114 -4.09 4.44 -12.03
CA LYS A 114 -4.84 3.19 -12.24
C LYS A 114 -3.96 1.97 -12.03
N PHE A 115 -2.72 2.02 -12.54
CA PHE A 115 -1.75 0.96 -12.33
C PHE A 115 -1.37 0.78 -10.85
N ILE A 116 -1.14 1.87 -10.11
CA ILE A 116 -0.89 1.80 -8.66
C ILE A 116 -2.07 1.15 -7.93
N VAL A 117 -3.29 1.60 -8.21
CA VAL A 117 -4.50 1.05 -7.59
C VAL A 117 -4.63 -0.44 -7.88
N TYR A 118 -4.37 -0.86 -9.12
CA TYR A 118 -4.33 -2.27 -9.51
C TYR A 118 -3.31 -3.06 -8.69
N CYS A 119 -2.06 -2.59 -8.59
CA CYS A 119 -1.03 -3.28 -7.81
C CYS A 119 -1.39 -3.39 -6.31
N LEU A 120 -1.96 -2.33 -5.73
CA LEU A 120 -2.41 -2.34 -4.33
C LEU A 120 -3.57 -3.33 -4.12
N ASP A 121 -4.56 -3.33 -5.02
CA ASP A 121 -5.72 -4.22 -4.96
C ASP A 121 -5.32 -5.69 -5.14
N GLU A 122 -4.46 -5.99 -6.12
CA GLU A 122 -3.90 -7.33 -6.33
C GLU A 122 -3.07 -7.83 -5.15
N ALA A 123 -2.27 -6.95 -4.54
CA ALA A 123 -1.53 -7.31 -3.33
C ALA A 123 -2.48 -7.57 -2.15
N CYS A 124 -3.54 -6.76 -1.99
CA CYS A 124 -4.55 -6.96 -0.95
C CYS A 124 -5.31 -8.28 -1.11
N LYS A 125 -5.65 -8.69 -2.33
CA LYS A 125 -6.27 -10.00 -2.62
C LYS A 125 -5.37 -11.18 -2.23
N LYS A 126 -4.06 -10.97 -2.20
CA LYS A 126 -3.08 -11.96 -1.73
C LYS A 126 -2.90 -11.94 -0.21
N CYS A 127 -3.52 -11.06 0.56
CA CYS A 127 -3.42 -11.11 2.03
C CYS A 127 -4.12 -12.35 2.57
N PHE A 128 -3.53 -12.97 3.60
CA PHE A 128 -4.21 -13.97 4.41
C PHE A 128 -4.45 -13.34 5.79
N GLU A 129 -5.60 -12.67 5.93
CA GLU A 129 -5.81 -11.68 7.00
C GLU A 129 -5.75 -12.24 8.42
N GLU A 130 -5.88 -13.56 8.60
CA GLU A 130 -5.65 -14.24 9.89
C GLU A 130 -4.17 -14.28 10.30
N VAL A 131 -3.24 -14.25 9.34
CA VAL A 131 -1.79 -14.23 9.57
C VAL A 131 -1.24 -12.82 9.37
N THR A 132 -1.56 -12.20 8.24
CA THR A 132 -1.17 -10.82 7.95
C THR A 132 -2.15 -10.15 6.99
N ASP A 133 -2.54 -8.93 7.35
CA ASP A 133 -3.40 -8.08 6.55
C ASP A 133 -2.66 -6.86 5.97
N ASN A 134 -1.33 -6.82 6.13
CA ASN A 134 -0.47 -5.75 5.61
C ASN A 134 0.38 -6.20 4.42
N LEU A 135 0.92 -5.21 3.73
CA LEU A 135 1.76 -5.32 2.54
C LEU A 135 3.20 -4.93 2.88
N CYS A 136 4.14 -5.52 2.14
CA CYS A 136 5.51 -5.05 2.07
C CYS A 136 5.71 -4.36 0.71
N ILE A 137 6.11 -3.08 0.72
CA ILE A 137 6.48 -2.36 -0.51
C ILE A 137 8.00 -2.24 -0.53
N VAL A 138 8.61 -2.63 -1.65
CA VAL A 138 10.06 -2.56 -1.87
C VAL A 138 10.32 -1.53 -2.96
N PHE A 139 11.00 -0.45 -2.60
CA PHE A 139 11.56 0.51 -3.55
C PHE A 139 13.02 0.16 -3.79
N ASP A 140 13.34 -0.28 -5.01
CA ASP A 140 14.72 -0.46 -5.44
C ASP A 140 15.23 0.79 -6.16
N LEU A 141 16.25 1.43 -5.59
CA LEU A 141 16.86 2.64 -6.14
C LEU A 141 18.13 2.34 -6.95
N ALA A 142 18.40 1.08 -7.30
CA ALA A 142 19.45 0.74 -8.26
C ALA A 142 19.20 1.46 -9.60
N GLY A 143 20.19 2.22 -10.06
CA GLY A 143 20.08 3.04 -11.28
C GLY A 143 19.19 4.28 -11.14
N PHE A 144 18.71 4.62 -9.93
CA PHE A 144 17.94 5.83 -9.69
C PHE A 144 18.80 7.09 -9.89
N SER A 145 18.24 8.06 -10.60
CA SER A 145 18.76 9.43 -10.68
C SER A 145 17.66 10.42 -10.29
N THR A 146 18.00 11.70 -10.14
CA THR A 146 17.02 12.74 -9.78
C THR A 146 15.92 12.93 -10.84
N SER A 147 16.17 12.60 -12.11
CA SER A 147 15.14 12.63 -13.17
C SER A 147 14.07 11.55 -12.97
N CYS A 148 14.35 10.53 -12.18
CA CYS A 148 13.38 9.49 -11.85
C CYS A 148 12.40 9.88 -10.74
N MET A 149 12.68 10.97 -10.02
CA MET A 149 11.86 11.40 -8.89
C MET A 149 10.54 12.02 -9.37
N ASP A 150 9.42 11.33 -9.11
CA ASP A 150 8.08 11.86 -9.32
C ASP A 150 7.39 12.12 -7.97
N TYR A 151 7.53 13.35 -7.47
CA TYR A 151 6.92 13.76 -6.20
C TYR A 151 5.38 13.73 -6.23
N GLN A 152 4.76 13.97 -7.40
CA GLN A 152 3.31 13.93 -7.53
C GLN A 152 2.81 12.48 -7.38
N LEU A 153 3.52 11.52 -7.98
CA LEU A 153 3.22 10.10 -7.83
C LEU A 153 3.38 9.62 -6.39
N ILE A 154 4.46 10.02 -5.71
CA ILE A 154 4.68 9.67 -4.30
C ILE A 154 3.56 10.23 -3.41
N LYS A 155 3.18 11.51 -3.59
CA LYS A 155 2.04 12.09 -2.87
C LYS A 155 0.74 11.35 -3.15
N ASN A 156 0.51 10.95 -4.39
CA ASN A 156 -0.68 10.22 -4.77
C ASN A 156 -0.72 8.81 -4.14
N LEU A 157 0.41 8.09 -4.13
CA LEU A 157 0.52 6.80 -3.43
C LEU A 157 0.24 6.95 -1.93
N ILE A 158 0.83 7.96 -1.27
CA ILE A 158 0.59 8.26 0.15
C ILE A 158 -0.90 8.56 0.40
N TRP A 159 -1.53 9.32 -0.50
CA TRP A 159 -2.94 9.65 -0.41
C TRP A 159 -3.83 8.41 -0.56
N LEU A 160 -3.56 7.55 -1.55
CA LEU A 160 -4.27 6.28 -1.75
C LEU A 160 -4.16 5.38 -0.51
N LEU A 161 -2.94 5.20 0.00
CA LEU A 161 -2.68 4.41 1.22
C LEU A 161 -3.40 4.98 2.44
N SER A 162 -3.48 6.30 2.56
CA SER A 162 -4.15 6.95 3.70
C SER A 162 -5.68 6.94 3.61
N LYS A 163 -6.26 6.94 2.38
CA LYS A 163 -7.71 7.10 2.19
C LYS A 163 -8.44 5.81 1.85
N HIS A 164 -7.87 5.00 0.96
CA HIS A 164 -8.56 3.85 0.37
C HIS A 164 -7.92 2.51 0.75
N PHE A 165 -6.68 2.52 1.20
CA PHE A 165 -5.97 1.32 1.71
C PHE A 165 -5.44 1.54 3.13
N PRO A 166 -6.28 2.04 4.07
CA PRO A 166 -5.82 2.41 5.41
C PRO A 166 -5.20 1.21 6.13
N GLU A 167 -4.09 1.47 6.83
CA GLU A 167 -3.35 0.47 7.61
C GLU A 167 -2.91 -0.76 6.79
N ARG A 168 -2.87 -0.68 5.44
CA ARG A 168 -2.34 -1.77 4.61
C ARG A 168 -0.81 -1.78 4.54
N LEU A 169 -0.12 -0.66 4.71
CA LEU A 169 1.35 -0.68 4.73
C LEU A 169 1.86 -1.31 6.04
N GLY A 170 2.65 -2.38 5.93
CA GLY A 170 3.30 -3.05 7.06
C GLY A 170 4.82 -2.82 7.10
N ALA A 171 5.46 -2.82 5.93
CA ALA A 171 6.87 -2.47 5.77
C ALA A 171 7.10 -1.78 4.42
N CYS A 172 8.00 -0.80 4.40
CA CYS A 172 8.46 -0.12 3.20
C CYS A 172 9.99 -0.21 3.16
N LEU A 173 10.53 -1.10 2.33
CA LEU A 173 11.97 -1.33 2.22
C LEU A 173 12.53 -0.44 1.11
N VAL A 174 13.56 0.33 1.42
CA VAL A 174 14.29 1.16 0.45
C VAL A 174 15.66 0.52 0.24
N LEU A 175 15.86 -0.05 -0.94
CA LEU A 175 17.11 -0.71 -1.34
C LEU A 175 17.97 0.24 -2.16
N ASN A 176 19.29 0.04 -2.12
CA ASN A 176 20.24 0.72 -3.01
C ASN A 176 20.12 2.26 -3.04
N ALA A 177 19.75 2.86 -1.90
CA ALA A 177 19.53 4.31 -1.83
C ALA A 177 20.84 5.08 -2.11
N PRO A 178 20.91 5.89 -3.19
CA PRO A 178 22.09 6.68 -3.49
C PRO A 178 22.25 7.83 -2.50
N MET A 179 23.46 8.37 -2.37
CA MET A 179 23.76 9.46 -1.44
C MET A 179 22.80 10.66 -1.58
N VAL A 180 22.39 11.01 -2.81
CA VAL A 180 21.43 12.08 -3.07
C VAL A 180 20.08 11.88 -2.38
N PHE A 181 19.68 10.63 -2.11
CA PHE A 181 18.39 10.34 -1.46
C PHE A 181 18.34 10.85 0.00
N SER A 182 19.49 11.12 0.62
CA SER A 182 19.57 11.77 1.94
C SER A 182 18.92 13.17 1.96
N THR A 183 18.85 13.87 0.83
CA THR A 183 18.17 15.18 0.72
C THR A 183 16.70 15.04 0.32
N ILE A 184 16.34 13.96 -0.37
CA ILE A 184 14.99 13.67 -0.84
C ILE A 184 14.11 13.13 0.30
N TRP A 185 14.66 12.21 1.11
CA TRP A 185 13.90 11.56 2.17
C TRP A 185 13.27 12.52 3.18
N PRO A 186 13.95 13.57 3.70
CA PRO A 186 13.31 14.54 4.60
C PRO A 186 12.06 15.20 4.00
N VAL A 187 12.06 15.45 2.68
CA VAL A 187 10.90 16.03 1.98
C VAL A 187 9.74 15.03 1.94
N ILE A 188 10.00 13.77 1.61
CA ILE A 188 8.98 12.72 1.58
C ILE A 188 8.46 12.45 3.00
N LYS A 189 9.35 12.37 3.98
CA LYS A 189 9.01 12.12 5.39
C LYS A 189 8.06 13.18 5.95
N ALA A 190 8.17 14.44 5.52
CA ALA A 190 7.26 15.52 5.92
C ALA A 190 5.81 15.32 5.45
N TRP A 191 5.56 14.39 4.51
CA TRP A 191 4.22 14.05 4.03
C TRP A 191 3.63 12.80 4.70
N LEU A 192 4.44 12.09 5.50
CA LEU A 192 4.04 10.86 6.17
C LEU A 192 3.66 11.16 7.62
N ASP A 193 2.61 10.51 8.11
CA ASP A 193 2.37 10.43 9.54
C ASP A 193 3.44 9.56 10.23
N GLU A 194 3.59 9.69 11.55
CA GLU A 194 4.64 9.00 12.31
C GLU A 194 4.59 7.47 12.18
N ASN A 195 3.38 6.89 12.13
CA ASN A 195 3.21 5.44 12.00
C ASN A 195 3.64 4.97 10.61
N THR A 196 3.32 5.71 9.55
CA THR A 196 3.79 5.39 8.19
C THR A 196 5.29 5.60 8.04
N ALA A 197 5.84 6.70 8.56
CA ALA A 197 7.27 6.98 8.53
C ALA A 197 8.09 5.92 9.29
N GLY A 198 7.57 5.40 10.41
CA GLY A 198 8.21 4.34 11.20
C GLY A 198 8.28 2.98 10.49
N LYS A 199 7.52 2.79 9.41
CA LYS A 199 7.53 1.56 8.60
C LYS A 199 8.55 1.60 7.47
N VAL A 200 9.19 2.75 7.23
CA VAL A 200 10.22 2.90 6.18
C VAL A 200 11.57 2.44 6.73
N VAL A 201 12.18 1.47 6.05
CA VAL A 201 13.46 0.87 6.41
C VAL A 201 14.42 1.04 5.25
N PHE A 202 15.54 1.72 5.51
CA PHE A 202 16.67 1.79 4.57
C PHE A 202 17.54 0.55 4.76
N VAL A 203 17.59 -0.30 3.75
CA VAL A 203 18.26 -1.60 3.84
C VAL A 203 19.73 -1.45 3.45
N SER A 204 20.62 -1.88 4.35
CA SER A 204 22.08 -1.70 4.19
C SER A 204 22.78 -2.95 3.68
N GLY A 205 22.31 -3.48 2.54
CA GLY A 205 22.87 -4.67 1.89
C GLY A 205 22.09 -5.96 2.15
N GLU A 206 22.62 -7.08 1.65
CA GLU A 206 21.90 -8.36 1.58
C GLU A 206 21.59 -8.96 2.96
N GLU A 207 22.53 -8.94 3.90
CA GLU A 207 22.32 -9.46 5.26
C GLU A 207 21.16 -8.75 5.98
N ASP A 208 21.03 -7.43 5.76
CA ASP A 208 19.94 -6.65 6.31
C ASP A 208 18.61 -6.93 5.59
N LEU A 209 18.66 -7.15 4.27
CA LEU A 209 17.49 -7.54 3.47
C LEU A 209 16.91 -8.88 3.91
N CYS A 210 17.78 -9.86 4.21
CA CYS A 210 17.39 -11.21 4.66
C CYS A 210 16.55 -11.21 5.95
N LYS A 211 16.58 -10.13 6.74
CA LYS A 211 15.69 -9.96 7.92
C LYS A 211 14.23 -9.76 7.52
N TYR A 212 13.97 -9.33 6.28
CA TYR A 212 12.65 -8.99 5.77
C TYR A 212 12.19 -9.91 4.65
N LEU A 213 13.04 -10.25 3.69
CA LEU A 213 12.70 -11.15 2.58
C LEU A 213 13.94 -11.86 2.02
N ILE A 214 13.72 -12.98 1.34
CA ILE A 214 14.79 -13.73 0.66
C ILE A 214 15.16 -12.97 -0.63
N PRO A 215 16.43 -12.54 -0.84
CA PRO A 215 16.83 -11.72 -1.98
C PRO A 215 16.42 -12.30 -3.35
N ASP A 216 16.48 -13.63 -3.52
CA ASP A 216 16.16 -14.35 -4.76
C ASP A 216 14.71 -14.15 -5.25
N ILE A 217 13.80 -13.65 -4.40
CA ILE A 217 12.43 -13.36 -4.85
C ILE A 217 12.36 -12.06 -5.65
N LEU A 218 13.38 -11.19 -5.56
CA LEU A 218 13.39 -9.90 -6.22
C LEU A 218 13.61 -10.07 -7.74
N PRO A 219 12.83 -9.37 -8.58
CA PRO A 219 12.99 -9.42 -10.03
C PRO A 219 14.36 -8.88 -10.47
N THR A 220 15.00 -9.56 -11.41
CA THR A 220 16.21 -9.09 -12.11
C THR A 220 15.91 -8.57 -13.53
N ASP A 221 14.67 -8.74 -13.99
CA ASP A 221 14.18 -8.47 -15.34
C ASP A 221 13.39 -7.15 -15.47
N MET A 222 13.46 -6.29 -14.46
CA MET A 222 12.73 -5.02 -14.39
C MET A 222 13.68 -3.83 -14.22
#